data_AF-A0A7W0ZG36-F1
#
_entry.id   AF-A0A7W0ZG36-F1
#
_cell.length_a   1.000
_cell.length_b   1.000
_cell.length_c   1.000
_cell.angle_alpha   90.00
_cell.angle_beta   90.00
_cell.angle_gamma   90.00
#
_symmetry.space_group_name_H-M   'P 1'
#
loop_
_entity.id
_entity.type
_entity.pdbx_description
1 polymer ?
#
loop_
_entity_poly.entity_id
_entity_poly.type
_entity_poly.pdbx_seq_one_letter_code
_entity_poly.pdbx_strand_id
1 'polypeptide(L)'
;MTALRTTLIVVLALFALVTAGCGSDDEPADDTTTLTDTSETETTTETDSTTETGASAALSGTVGPGFDISLDEASGTVASGTYELEVEDLSDIHNFHLTGPGVDVSTEVAAEGTESFTVELQAGSYKFVCDPHAGSMNGSFEVSG
;
A
#
# COMPACT_ATOMS: atom_id res chain seq x y z
N MET A 1 16.63 41.40 -8.69
CA MET A 1 17.83 41.31 -9.55
C MET A 1 17.80 39.93 -10.20
N THR A 2 16.92 39.75 -11.19
CA THR A 2 17.25 39.35 -12.58
C THR A 2 17.75 37.90 -12.64
N ALA A 3 16.85 36.92 -12.67
CA ALA A 3 16.24 36.34 -13.87
C ALA A 3 17.21 35.49 -14.71
N LEU A 4 16.89 34.20 -14.89
CA LEU A 4 17.08 33.58 -16.20
C LEU A 4 16.04 32.47 -16.43
N ARG A 5 15.16 32.77 -17.38
CA ARG A 5 14.17 31.88 -18.01
C ARG A 5 14.83 31.27 -19.25
N THR A 6 14.69 29.98 -19.51
CA THR A 6 14.81 29.29 -20.84
C THR A 6 14.89 27.78 -20.59
N THR A 7 14.29 26.83 -21.30
CA THR A 7 13.34 26.79 -22.41
C THR A 7 12.82 25.36 -22.53
N LEU A 8 11.50 25.25 -22.71
CA LEU A 8 10.70 24.15 -23.23
C LEU A 8 11.38 23.31 -24.34
N ILE A 9 11.45 21.98 -24.20
CA ILE A 9 11.58 21.05 -25.33
C ILE A 9 10.43 20.04 -25.26
N VAL A 10 9.44 20.29 -26.13
CA VAL A 10 8.36 19.36 -26.47
C VAL A 10 8.96 18.25 -27.32
N VAL A 11 8.91 17.00 -26.85
CA VAL A 11 9.09 15.82 -27.71
C VAL A 11 7.74 15.13 -27.84
N LEU A 12 7.11 15.40 -28.98
CA LEU A 12 5.85 14.82 -29.43
C LEU A 12 6.12 13.41 -29.96
N ALA A 13 5.85 12.38 -29.16
CA ALA A 13 5.85 11.00 -29.62
C ALA A 13 4.43 10.59 -30.02
N LEU A 14 4.16 10.66 -31.33
CA LEU A 14 2.98 10.05 -31.95
C LEU A 14 3.18 8.53 -31.96
N PHE A 15 2.52 7.80 -31.07
CA PHE A 15 2.37 6.36 -31.20
C PHE A 15 1.03 6.03 -31.85
N ALA A 16 1.13 5.34 -32.97
CA ALA A 16 0.05 4.96 -33.84
C ALA A 16 -0.51 3.57 -33.49
N LEU A 17 -1.82 3.45 -33.72
CA LEU A 17 -2.55 2.28 -34.23
C LEU A 17 -2.65 1.03 -33.33
N VAL A 18 -3.76 0.91 -32.63
CA VAL A 18 -4.32 -0.40 -32.23
C VAL A 18 -5.61 -0.63 -33.01
N THR A 19 -5.62 -1.74 -33.75
CA THR A 19 -6.70 -2.23 -34.58
C THR A 19 -7.87 -2.70 -33.74
N ALA A 20 -9.08 -2.31 -34.13
CA ALA A 20 -10.33 -2.82 -33.61
C ALA A 20 -10.41 -4.34 -33.83
N GLY A 21 -10.40 -5.10 -32.72
CA GLY A 21 -10.84 -6.49 -32.69
C GLY A 21 -12.36 -6.52 -32.54
N CYS A 22 -13.05 -6.98 -33.58
CA CYS A 22 -14.45 -7.38 -33.55
C CYS A 22 -14.47 -8.89 -33.67
N GLY A 23 -15.12 -9.59 -32.73
CA GLY A 23 -15.31 -11.04 -32.81
C GLY A 23 -15.81 -11.65 -31.52
N SER A 24 -17.14 -11.80 -31.42
CA SER A 24 -17.82 -13.10 -31.38
C SER A 24 -19.22 -12.95 -30.78
N ASP A 25 -20.21 -13.08 -31.66
CA ASP A 25 -21.60 -13.38 -31.34
C ASP A 25 -21.70 -14.73 -30.59
N ASP A 26 -22.41 -14.75 -29.46
CA ASP A 26 -22.81 -15.97 -28.76
C ASP A 26 -24.35 -15.96 -28.69
N GLU A 27 -24.99 -16.75 -29.55
CA GLU A 27 -26.43 -16.99 -29.54
C GLU A 27 -26.78 -18.13 -28.58
N PRO A 28 -27.90 -18.06 -27.85
CA PRO A 28 -28.25 -18.98 -26.79
C PRO A 28 -28.80 -20.30 -27.35
N ALA A 29 -28.36 -21.42 -26.75
CA ALA A 29 -29.02 -22.71 -26.88
C ALA A 29 -29.44 -23.20 -25.48
N ASP A 30 -30.76 -23.27 -25.30
CA ASP A 30 -31.46 -24.13 -24.35
C ASP A 30 -30.86 -25.54 -24.35
N ASP A 31 -30.62 -26.13 -23.18
CA ASP A 31 -31.15 -27.47 -22.96
C ASP A 31 -31.43 -27.76 -21.48
N THR A 32 -32.56 -28.41 -21.30
CA THR A 32 -33.20 -28.77 -20.05
C THR A 32 -32.52 -30.01 -19.47
N THR A 33 -32.13 -29.98 -18.21
CA THR A 33 -32.04 -31.23 -17.42
C THR A 33 -32.51 -30.97 -16.00
N THR A 34 -33.78 -31.32 -15.83
CA THR A 34 -34.41 -31.61 -14.54
C THR A 34 -33.75 -32.86 -13.98
N LEU A 35 -33.02 -32.73 -12.87
CA LEU A 35 -32.89 -33.80 -11.89
C LEU A 35 -33.08 -33.19 -10.51
N THR A 36 -34.25 -33.52 -9.96
CA THR A 36 -34.55 -33.51 -8.54
C THR A 36 -33.51 -34.33 -7.79
N ASP A 37 -32.90 -33.74 -6.77
CA ASP A 37 -32.53 -34.49 -5.58
C ASP A 37 -32.97 -33.71 -4.34
N THR A 38 -33.74 -34.40 -3.52
CA THR A 38 -34.21 -34.00 -2.21
C THR A 38 -33.21 -34.56 -1.22
N SER A 39 -32.47 -33.72 -0.49
CA SER A 39 -32.14 -34.05 0.89
C SER A 39 -31.59 -32.87 1.67
N GLU A 40 -32.24 -32.68 2.82
CA GLU A 40 -31.67 -32.29 4.11
C GLU A 40 -31.23 -30.83 4.34
N THR A 41 -32.12 -30.15 5.06
CA THR A 41 -31.82 -29.12 6.05
C THR A 41 -30.73 -29.59 7.02
N GLU A 42 -29.50 -29.15 6.79
CA GLU A 42 -28.53 -28.97 7.85
C GLU A 42 -28.44 -27.49 8.19
N THR A 43 -28.95 -27.16 9.37
CA THR A 43 -28.66 -25.92 10.08
C THR A 43 -27.15 -25.87 10.36
N THR A 44 -26.40 -25.33 9.41
CA THR A 44 -25.10 -24.75 9.71
C THR A 44 -25.35 -23.33 10.16
N THR A 45 -25.13 -23.09 11.45
CA THR A 45 -24.86 -21.75 11.96
C THR A 45 -23.61 -21.27 11.25
N GLU A 46 -23.79 -20.66 10.08
CA GLU A 46 -22.83 -19.69 9.59
C GLU A 46 -22.90 -18.55 10.60
N THR A 47 -22.00 -18.62 11.57
CA THR A 47 -21.50 -17.42 12.19
C THR A 47 -20.93 -16.62 11.04
N ASP A 48 -21.79 -15.76 10.50
CA ASP A 48 -21.47 -14.56 9.78
C ASP A 48 -20.52 -13.77 10.69
N SER A 49 -19.25 -14.16 10.66
CA SER A 49 -18.15 -13.25 10.92
C SER A 49 -18.12 -12.34 9.71
N THR A 50 -19.09 -11.43 9.64
CA THR A 50 -18.82 -10.09 9.18
C THR A 50 -17.71 -9.57 10.09
N THR A 51 -16.46 -9.89 9.73
CA THR A 51 -15.36 -8.98 9.99
C THR A 51 -15.78 -7.72 9.27
N GLU A 52 -16.38 -6.81 10.03
CA GLU A 52 -16.31 -5.40 9.72
C GLU A 52 -14.84 -5.14 9.43
N THR A 53 -14.45 -5.09 8.15
CA THR A 53 -13.25 -4.40 7.71
C THR A 53 -13.50 -2.95 8.06
N GLY A 54 -13.37 -2.62 9.34
CA GLY A 54 -13.15 -1.27 9.77
C GLY A 54 -11.93 -0.82 8.99
N ALA A 55 -12.08 0.21 8.16
CA ALA A 55 -10.99 0.75 7.38
C ALA A 55 -9.80 0.92 8.34
N SER A 56 -8.72 0.16 8.08
CA SER A 56 -7.49 0.33 8.85
C SER A 56 -7.07 1.78 8.68
N ALA A 57 -6.74 2.45 9.77
CA ALA A 57 -6.21 3.81 9.67
C ALA A 57 -4.91 3.77 8.85
N ALA A 58 -4.65 4.80 8.06
CA ALA A 58 -3.48 4.84 7.21
C ALA A 58 -2.26 5.29 8.03
N LEU A 59 -1.08 4.95 7.53
CA LEU A 59 0.19 5.58 7.84
C LEU A 59 0.92 5.78 6.52
N SER A 60 1.56 6.93 6.33
CA SER A 60 2.25 7.23 5.07
C SER A 60 3.72 7.53 5.33
N GLY A 61 4.60 6.63 4.92
CA GLY A 61 6.04 6.82 4.93
C GLY A 61 6.54 7.42 3.62
N THR A 62 7.55 8.28 3.69
CA THR A 62 8.29 8.72 2.49
C THR A 62 9.78 8.55 2.73
N VAL A 63 10.49 8.14 1.69
CA VAL A 63 11.95 8.04 1.67
C VAL A 63 12.48 8.73 0.41
N GLY A 64 13.56 9.48 0.54
CA GLY A 64 14.21 10.10 -0.61
C GLY A 64 13.48 11.33 -1.17
N PRO A 65 13.92 11.84 -2.33
CA PRO A 65 15.06 11.37 -3.13
C PRO A 65 16.43 11.81 -2.57
N GLY A 66 16.45 12.69 -1.56
CA GLY A 66 17.64 13.06 -0.80
C GLY A 66 17.79 12.22 0.47
N PHE A 67 18.58 12.71 1.43
CA PHE A 67 18.69 12.07 2.75
C PHE A 67 17.50 12.41 3.66
N ASP A 68 16.30 12.24 3.14
CA ASP A 68 15.03 12.58 3.79
C ASP A 68 14.22 11.29 4.06
N ILE A 69 13.61 11.23 5.24
CA ILE A 69 12.71 10.15 5.63
C ILE A 69 11.63 10.71 6.57
N SER A 70 10.39 10.32 6.35
CA SER A 70 9.25 10.77 7.16
C SER A 70 8.21 9.68 7.32
N LEU A 71 7.36 9.87 8.32
CA LEU A 71 6.14 9.10 8.53
C LEU A 71 5.03 10.10 8.91
N ASP A 72 4.13 10.37 7.98
CA ASP A 72 2.95 11.20 8.19
C ASP A 72 1.89 10.42 8.99
N GLU A 73 1.07 11.18 9.73
CA GLU A 73 0.27 10.76 10.90
C GLU A 73 1.05 10.61 12.23
N ALA A 74 2.37 10.84 12.25
CA ALA A 74 3.15 10.97 13.49
C ALA A 74 3.00 12.34 14.20
N SER A 75 2.14 13.26 13.72
CA SER A 75 1.88 14.54 14.38
C SER A 75 0.84 14.39 15.48
N GLY A 76 1.21 13.70 16.56
CA GLY A 76 0.34 13.37 17.69
C GLY A 76 0.73 12.02 18.29
N THR A 77 -0.08 11.52 19.21
CA THR A 77 0.07 10.15 19.71
C THR A 77 -0.73 9.21 18.82
N VAL A 78 -0.07 8.21 18.24
CA VAL A 78 -0.72 7.18 17.40
C VAL A 78 -1.48 6.24 18.33
N ALA A 79 -2.71 5.86 18.00
CA ALA A 79 -3.46 4.89 18.80
C ALA A 79 -2.97 3.46 18.50
N SER A 80 -3.10 2.54 19.44
CA SER A 80 -2.90 1.12 19.15
C SER A 80 -4.01 0.60 18.24
N GLY A 81 -3.67 -0.25 17.28
CA GLY A 81 -4.63 -0.81 16.32
C GLY A 81 -3.96 -1.34 15.06
N THR A 82 -4.77 -1.78 14.11
CA THR A 82 -4.32 -2.21 12.78
C THR A 82 -4.28 -1.02 11.84
N TYR A 83 -3.14 -0.86 11.15
CA TYR A 83 -2.88 0.21 10.21
C TYR A 83 -2.42 -0.35 8.86
N GLU A 84 -2.76 0.36 7.79
CA GLU A 84 -2.12 0.21 6.49
C GLU A 84 -1.00 1.24 6.37
N LEU A 85 0.24 0.76 6.36
CA LEU A 85 1.43 1.58 6.15
C LEU A 85 1.76 1.57 4.65
N GLU A 86 1.58 2.69 3.98
CA GLU A 86 2.05 2.92 2.62
C GLU A 86 3.40 3.64 2.66
N VAL A 87 4.40 3.14 1.97
CA VAL A 87 5.74 3.74 1.87
C VAL A 87 6.00 4.12 0.42
N GLU A 88 6.26 5.40 0.17
CA GLU A 88 6.74 5.92 -1.11
C GLU A 88 8.26 6.15 -1.04
N ASP A 89 9.03 5.31 -1.74
CA ASP A 89 10.47 5.50 -1.93
C ASP A 89 10.76 6.17 -3.28
N LEU A 90 11.43 7.32 -3.21
CA LEU A 90 11.81 8.16 -4.34
C LEU A 90 13.28 7.93 -4.74
N SER A 91 13.91 6.84 -4.28
CA SER A 91 15.32 6.55 -4.48
C SER A 91 15.64 5.06 -4.59
N ASP A 92 16.65 4.71 -5.40
CA ASP A 92 17.20 3.36 -5.55
C ASP A 92 18.38 3.05 -4.59
N ILE A 93 18.63 3.94 -3.62
CA ILE A 93 19.70 3.80 -2.62
C ILE A 93 19.19 3.96 -1.17
N HIS A 94 17.88 3.93 -0.97
CA HIS A 94 17.26 4.11 0.34
C HIS A 94 16.25 3.01 0.63
N ASN A 95 15.85 2.89 1.89
CA ASN A 95 14.75 2.04 2.30
C ASN A 95 14.03 2.64 3.50
N PHE A 96 12.84 2.13 3.77
CA PHE A 96 12.11 2.36 5.00
C PHE A 96 12.12 1.08 5.82
N HIS A 97 12.55 1.15 7.08
CA HIS A 97 12.53 0.02 8.00
C HIS A 97 11.89 0.45 9.31
N LEU A 98 10.69 -0.08 9.59
CA LEU A 98 9.92 0.18 10.80
C LEU A 98 10.10 -0.96 11.81
N THR A 99 10.51 -0.60 13.03
CA THR A 99 10.68 -1.54 14.14
C THR A 99 9.95 -1.04 15.39
N GLY A 100 9.37 -1.98 16.13
CA GLY A 100 8.74 -1.74 17.44
C GLY A 100 8.03 -2.99 17.97
N PRO A 101 7.21 -2.87 19.03
CA PRO A 101 6.44 -3.98 19.55
C PRO A 101 5.62 -4.69 18.47
N GLY A 102 5.98 -5.95 18.17
CA GLY A 102 5.28 -6.80 17.19
C GLY A 102 5.46 -6.41 15.72
N VAL A 103 6.26 -5.39 15.40
CA VAL A 103 6.47 -4.91 14.03
C VAL A 103 7.96 -4.89 13.69
N ASP A 104 8.28 -5.49 12.55
CA ASP A 104 9.59 -5.49 11.91
C ASP A 104 9.32 -5.67 10.40
N VAL A 105 9.22 -4.54 9.69
CA VAL A 105 8.90 -4.49 8.25
C VAL A 105 9.84 -3.52 7.55
N SER A 106 10.24 -3.83 6.32
CA SER A 106 11.12 -2.96 5.55
C SER A 106 10.89 -3.07 4.05
N THR A 107 11.06 -1.96 3.32
CA THR A 107 11.27 -1.98 1.87
C THR A 107 12.71 -2.41 1.54
N GLU A 108 12.96 -2.86 0.31
CA GLU A 108 14.31 -3.17 -0.16
C GLU A 108 15.08 -1.90 -0.53
N VAL A 109 16.40 -1.87 -0.30
CA VAL A 109 17.24 -0.68 -0.59
C VAL A 109 17.25 -0.24 -2.06
N ALA A 110 17.05 -1.18 -2.98
CA ALA A 110 17.05 -0.90 -4.42
C ALA A 110 15.64 -0.76 -5.00
N ALA A 111 14.60 -0.77 -4.16
CA ALA A 111 13.21 -0.66 -4.59
C ALA A 111 12.76 0.80 -4.57
N GLU A 112 12.67 1.41 -5.74
CA GLU A 112 11.99 2.70 -5.95
C GLU A 112 10.51 2.46 -6.25
N GLY A 113 9.62 3.27 -5.66
CA GLY A 113 8.17 3.19 -5.84
C GLY A 113 7.40 3.05 -4.53
N THR A 114 6.15 2.59 -4.63
CA THR A 114 5.25 2.47 -3.47
C THR A 114 5.11 1.02 -3.03
N GLU A 115 5.24 0.77 -1.73
CA GLU A 115 5.02 -0.54 -1.10
C GLU A 115 4.15 -0.39 0.16
N SER A 116 3.23 -1.34 0.38
CA SER A 116 2.27 -1.27 1.51
C SER A 116 2.41 -2.46 2.45
N PHE A 117 2.28 -2.20 3.75
CA PHE A 117 2.31 -3.18 4.82
C PHE A 117 1.07 -3.07 5.70
N THR A 118 0.46 -4.19 6.07
CA THR A 118 -0.49 -4.21 7.19
C THR A 118 0.29 -4.41 8.49
N VAL A 119 0.21 -3.45 9.41
CA VAL A 119 0.93 -3.48 10.70
C VAL A 119 -0.06 -3.41 11.87
N GLU A 120 0.22 -4.16 12.93
CA GLU A 120 -0.53 -4.09 14.18
C GLU A 120 0.31 -3.35 15.22
N LEU A 121 -0.11 -2.12 15.54
CA LEU A 121 0.56 -1.26 16.50
C LEU A 121 0.05 -1.51 17.91
N GLN A 122 0.99 -1.80 18.81
CA GLN A 122 0.75 -1.94 20.24
C GLN A 122 1.32 -0.71 20.96
N ALA A 123 0.84 -0.43 22.17
CA ALA A 123 1.39 0.68 22.95
C ALA A 123 2.91 0.53 23.15
N GLY A 124 3.67 1.58 22.82
CA GLY A 124 5.13 1.56 22.89
C GLY A 124 5.81 2.53 21.93
N SER A 125 7.14 2.47 21.89
CA SER A 125 7.96 3.29 21.01
C SER A 125 8.30 2.54 19.73
N TYR A 126 8.19 3.23 18.60
CA TYR A 126 8.55 2.72 17.28
C TYR A 126 9.63 3.60 16.66
N LYS A 127 10.48 2.99 15.83
CA LYS A 127 11.53 3.67 15.08
C LYS A 127 11.40 3.32 13.61
N PHE A 128 11.51 4.33 12.76
CA PHE A 128 11.71 4.14 11.33
C PHE A 128 13.11 4.64 10.93
N VAL A 129 13.75 3.96 10.00
CA VAL A 129 15.14 4.22 9.59
C VAL A 129 15.38 3.81 8.14
N CYS A 130 16.32 4.45 7.48
CA CYS A 130 16.97 3.90 6.29
C CYS A 130 18.26 3.20 6.74
N ASP A 131 18.36 1.89 6.53
CA ASP A 131 19.45 1.06 7.08
C ASP A 131 20.85 1.49 6.60
N PRO A 132 21.08 1.77 5.29
CA PRO A 132 22.35 2.31 4.81
C PRO A 132 22.73 3.67 5.41
N HIS A 133 21.74 4.45 5.85
CA HIS A 133 21.88 5.85 6.28
C HIS A 133 21.38 6.09 7.71
N ALA A 134 21.45 5.07 8.56
CA ALA A 134 20.83 5.08 9.89
C ALA A 134 21.30 6.22 10.82
N GLY A 135 22.47 6.82 10.55
CA GLY A 135 23.01 7.95 11.30
C GLY A 135 22.32 9.30 11.03
N SER A 136 21.60 9.45 9.91
CA SER A 136 20.97 10.71 9.51
C SER A 136 19.54 10.58 9.03
N MET A 137 19.13 9.41 8.55
CA MET A 137 17.78 9.13 8.06
C MET A 137 17.05 8.23 9.04
N ASN A 138 16.45 8.83 10.06
CA ASN A 138 15.65 8.10 11.06
C ASN A 138 14.63 9.03 11.73
N GLY A 139 13.62 8.41 12.32
CA GLY A 139 12.68 9.06 13.22
C GLY A 139 12.01 8.05 14.14
N SER A 140 11.16 8.55 15.03
CA SER A 140 10.44 7.73 16.00
C SER A 140 9.09 8.33 16.34
N PHE A 141 8.15 7.49 16.75
CA PHE A 141 6.85 7.91 17.26
C PHE A 141 6.42 7.03 18.43
N GLU A 142 5.47 7.51 19.22
CA GLU A 142 4.87 6.78 20.33
C GLU A 142 3.44 6.35 19.99
N VAL A 143 3.12 5.12 20.36
CA VAL A 143 1.77 4.55 20.29
C VAL A 143 1.19 4.48 21.70
N SER A 144 -0.02 4.99 21.88
CA SER A 144 -0.82 4.87 23.11
C SER A 144 -2.01 3.93 22.95
N GLY A 145 -2.43 3.29 24.04
CA GLY A 145 -3.67 2.50 24.11
C GLY A 145 -4.73 3.17 24.96
#